data_AF-A0A6L8B877-F1
#
_entry.id   AF-A0A6L8B877-F1
#
_cell.length_a   1.000
_cell.length_b   1.000
_cell.length_c   1.000
_cell.angle_alpha   90.00
_cell.angle_beta   90.00
_cell.angle_gamma   90.00
#
_symmetry.space_group_name_H-M   'P 1'
#
loop_
_entity.id
_entity.type
_entity.pdbx_description
1 polymer ?
#
loop_
_entity_poly.entity_id
_entity_poly.type
_entity_poly.pdbx_seq_one_letter_code
_entity_poly.pdbx_strand_id
1 'polypeptide(L)'
;MREPDALKTKTDNTSVEVELLLWWEDYYLPIFEYILPQMGDLQGKKILELGTGTGGTATMLAKRGAFVTGIDLLPFRLSEARQRTLQHNVANATDFLLMDATELAFPDNTFDIIISKSVLVFTDHAEVSRECNRVLKPGGKAIFIENMRYHPVVWLYRKLFLKYSRELRYFSLADIRAIGENFREMEHREFHLMSLGALFWKRFIPIPVLYRWTLKFLRTVDDLIIRYIPMLNYFCWISAMICRK
;
A
#
# COMPACT_ATOMS: atom_id res chain seq x y z
N MET A 1 48.20 22.84 -4.87
CA MET A 1 47.52 21.73 -4.18
C MET A 1 46.14 21.62 -4.77
N ARG A 2 45.88 20.56 -5.55
CA ARG A 2 44.57 20.23 -6.09
C ARG A 2 43.83 19.39 -5.04
N GLU A 3 42.65 19.82 -4.64
CA GLU A 3 41.71 18.98 -3.88
C GLU A 3 41.19 17.84 -4.78
N PRO A 4 41.05 16.62 -4.27
CA PRO A 4 40.57 15.50 -5.06
C PRO A 4 39.04 15.48 -5.18
N ASP A 5 38.63 15.20 -6.41
CA ASP A 5 37.28 15.02 -6.93
C ASP A 5 36.40 14.02 -6.17
N ALA A 6 35.14 14.42 -6.04
CA ALA A 6 33.92 13.67 -6.33
C ALA A 6 34.01 12.13 -6.39
N LEU A 7 33.61 11.49 -5.30
CA LEU A 7 32.93 10.19 -5.31
C LEU A 7 31.73 10.26 -4.36
N LYS A 8 30.71 11.04 -4.75
CA LYS A 8 29.35 10.84 -4.24
C LYS A 8 28.80 9.58 -4.91
N THR A 9 28.97 8.46 -4.22
CA THR A 9 28.25 7.22 -4.51
C THR A 9 26.76 7.55 -4.57
N LYS A 10 26.10 7.19 -5.69
CA LYS A 10 24.64 7.14 -5.76
C LYS A 10 24.17 6.18 -4.68
N THR A 11 23.79 6.70 -3.52
CA THR A 11 22.97 5.96 -2.56
C THR A 11 21.67 5.63 -3.28
N ASP A 12 21.39 4.34 -3.42
CA ASP A 12 20.16 3.81 -4.00
C ASP A 12 18.96 4.47 -3.32
N ASN A 13 18.24 5.35 -4.03
CA ASN A 13 17.14 6.16 -3.48
C ASN A 13 16.08 5.28 -2.80
N THR A 14 15.92 4.05 -3.29
CA THR A 14 15.06 3.01 -2.73
C THR A 14 15.37 2.72 -1.26
N SER A 15 16.65 2.74 -0.87
CA SER A 15 17.11 2.36 0.48
C SER A 15 16.77 3.39 1.57
N VAL A 16 16.77 4.69 1.24
CA VAL A 16 16.34 5.78 2.14
C VAL A 16 14.81 5.86 2.20
N GLU A 17 14.14 5.49 1.11
CA GLU A 17 12.67 5.45 1.01
C GLU A 17 12.07 4.29 1.82
N VAL A 18 12.79 3.17 1.93
CA VAL A 18 12.49 2.02 2.81
C VAL A 18 12.53 2.40 4.29
N GLU A 19 13.32 3.40 4.68
CA GLU A 19 13.48 3.83 6.08
C GLU A 19 12.27 4.61 6.62
N LEU A 20 11.42 5.14 5.73
CA LEU A 20 10.20 5.88 6.09
C LEU A 20 9.00 4.96 6.33
N LEU A 21 9.02 3.78 5.73
CA LEU A 21 8.18 2.67 6.16
C LEU A 21 8.76 2.20 7.49
N LEU A 22 7.93 2.15 8.52
CA LEU A 22 8.36 1.61 9.80
C LEU A 22 8.95 0.22 9.55
N TRP A 23 10.05 -0.18 10.18
CA TRP A 23 10.67 -1.50 10.03
C TRP A 23 9.68 -2.67 10.15
N TRP A 24 8.53 -2.45 10.81
CA TRP A 24 7.46 -3.44 10.86
C TRP A 24 6.58 -3.54 9.59
N GLU A 25 6.77 -2.69 8.60
CA GLU A 25 6.10 -2.63 7.30
C GLU A 25 6.98 -3.17 6.16
N ASP A 26 8.18 -3.68 6.43
CA ASP A 26 9.08 -4.23 5.40
C ASP A 26 8.45 -5.34 4.53
N TYR A 27 7.38 -6.01 5.01
CA TYR A 27 6.64 -6.97 4.19
C TYR A 27 5.87 -6.29 3.05
N TYR A 28 5.56 -5.00 3.14
CA TYR A 28 5.01 -4.23 2.03
C TYR A 28 6.04 -3.84 0.97
N LEU A 29 7.35 -4.02 1.21
CA LEU A 29 8.38 -3.62 0.25
C LEU A 29 8.19 -4.23 -1.14
N PRO A 30 7.94 -5.55 -1.29
CA PRO A 30 7.66 -6.13 -2.61
C PRO A 30 6.45 -5.51 -3.31
N ILE A 31 5.44 -5.08 -2.53
CA ILE A 31 4.25 -4.41 -3.06
C ILE A 31 4.60 -2.99 -3.52
N PHE A 32 5.34 -2.22 -2.73
CA PHE A 32 5.77 -0.88 -3.11
C PHE A 32 6.71 -0.90 -4.33
N GLU A 33 7.63 -1.87 -4.41
CA GLU A 33 8.47 -2.09 -5.60
C GLU A 33 7.63 -2.38 -6.86
N TYR A 34 6.47 -2.99 -6.72
CA TYR A 34 5.55 -3.27 -7.83
C TYR A 34 4.70 -2.05 -8.22
N ILE A 35 4.13 -1.32 -7.25
CA ILE A 35 3.16 -0.25 -7.53
C ILE A 35 3.82 1.10 -7.84
N LEU A 36 4.98 1.42 -7.25
CA LEU A 36 5.60 2.74 -7.44
C LEU A 36 5.93 3.03 -8.92
N PRO A 37 6.51 2.10 -9.71
CA PRO A 37 6.70 2.32 -11.14
C PRO A 37 5.39 2.57 -11.90
N GLN A 38 4.29 1.98 -11.42
CA GLN A 38 2.96 2.10 -12.03
C GLN A 38 2.32 3.46 -11.74
N MET A 39 2.72 4.13 -10.66
CA MET A 39 2.28 5.49 -10.34
C MET A 39 2.91 6.55 -11.26
N GLY A 40 4.05 6.24 -11.88
CA GLY A 40 4.77 7.17 -12.75
C GLY A 40 5.46 8.30 -11.98
N ASP A 41 5.75 9.40 -12.66
CA ASP A 41 6.28 10.60 -12.01
C ASP A 41 5.22 11.25 -11.11
N LEU A 42 5.60 11.44 -9.85
CA LEU A 42 4.74 11.96 -8.79
C LEU A 42 4.85 13.47 -8.62
N GLN A 43 5.82 14.12 -9.28
CA GLN A 43 6.05 15.55 -9.12
C GLN A 43 4.80 16.36 -9.49
N GLY A 44 4.27 17.10 -8.53
CA GLY A 44 3.08 17.95 -8.68
C GLY A 44 1.76 17.19 -8.79
N LYS A 45 1.74 15.86 -8.66
CA LYS A 45 0.50 15.06 -8.70
C LYS A 45 -0.33 15.27 -7.44
N LYS A 46 -1.65 15.34 -7.59
CA LYS A 46 -2.59 15.31 -6.46
C LYS A 46 -2.94 13.87 -6.15
N ILE A 47 -2.64 13.43 -4.93
CA ILE A 47 -2.89 12.07 -4.47
C ILE A 47 -3.88 12.08 -3.30
N LEU A 48 -4.89 11.22 -3.36
CA LEU A 48 -5.76 10.91 -2.23
C LEU A 48 -5.31 9.61 -1.57
N GLU A 49 -4.97 9.63 -0.29
CA GLU A 49 -4.74 8.42 0.51
C GLU A 49 -5.97 8.10 1.37
N LEU A 50 -6.60 6.95 1.15
CA LEU A 50 -7.71 6.46 1.96
C LEU A 50 -7.19 5.67 3.15
N GLY A 51 -7.57 6.09 4.37
CA GLY A 51 -7.10 5.53 5.64
C GLY A 51 -5.61 5.74 5.85
N THR A 52 -5.20 7.02 5.93
CA THR A 52 -3.79 7.43 6.03
C THR A 52 -3.08 6.92 7.29
N GLY A 53 -3.84 6.56 8.34
CA GLY A 53 -3.29 6.06 9.59
C GLY A 53 -2.25 7.01 10.17
N THR A 54 -1.02 6.54 10.34
CA THR A 54 0.08 7.35 10.89
C THR A 54 0.77 8.25 9.85
N GLY A 55 0.26 8.34 8.61
CA GLY A 55 0.79 9.20 7.54
C GLY A 55 2.11 8.71 6.90
N GLY A 56 2.42 7.41 7.01
CA GLY A 56 3.66 6.84 6.48
C GLY A 56 3.73 6.91 4.96
N THR A 57 2.68 6.44 4.28
CA THR A 57 2.57 6.49 2.82
C THR A 57 2.49 7.94 2.34
N ALA A 58 1.64 8.79 2.95
CA ALA A 58 1.57 10.21 2.63
C ALA A 58 2.94 10.91 2.69
N THR A 59 3.71 10.69 3.76
CA THR A 59 5.05 11.27 3.91
C THR A 59 5.98 10.82 2.77
N MET A 60 5.96 9.53 2.46
CA MET A 60 6.80 8.90 1.45
C MET A 60 6.43 9.39 0.04
N LEU A 61 5.15 9.60 -0.26
CA LEU A 61 4.69 10.17 -1.53
C LEU A 61 4.98 11.67 -1.64
N ALA A 62 4.78 12.44 -0.57
CA ALA A 62 5.07 13.87 -0.53
C ALA A 62 6.56 14.16 -0.75
N LYS A 63 7.46 13.33 -0.18
CA LYS A 63 8.91 13.41 -0.46
C LYS A 63 9.28 13.19 -1.93
N ARG A 64 8.40 12.57 -2.72
CA ARG A 64 8.55 12.42 -4.18
C ARG A 64 7.88 13.55 -4.98
N GLY A 65 7.50 14.63 -4.30
CA GLY A 65 6.96 15.85 -4.93
C GLY A 65 5.46 15.83 -5.16
N ALA A 66 4.73 14.83 -4.66
CA ALA A 66 3.28 14.80 -4.72
C ALA A 66 2.64 15.74 -3.68
N PHE A 67 1.42 16.21 -3.96
CA PHE A 67 0.52 16.82 -3.00
C PHE A 67 -0.46 15.77 -2.50
N VAL A 68 -0.36 15.39 -1.22
CA VAL A 68 -1.14 14.28 -0.67
C VAL A 68 -2.24 14.79 0.24
N THR A 69 -3.49 14.44 -0.05
CA THR A 69 -4.60 14.56 0.88
C THR A 69 -4.86 13.19 1.48
N GLY A 70 -4.65 13.02 2.79
CA GLY A 70 -4.97 11.79 3.51
C GLY A 70 -6.30 11.90 4.25
N ILE A 71 -7.11 10.85 4.22
CA ILE A 71 -8.34 10.75 5.02
C ILE A 71 -8.29 9.58 5.99
N ASP A 72 -8.96 9.71 7.12
CA ASP A 72 -9.15 8.63 8.11
C ASP A 72 -10.43 8.89 8.91
N LEU A 73 -11.01 7.85 9.52
CA LEU A 73 -12.16 7.96 10.42
C LEU A 73 -11.74 8.23 11.88
N LEU A 74 -10.45 8.11 12.19
CA LEU A 74 -9.93 8.21 13.55
C LEU A 74 -9.16 9.52 13.74
N PRO A 75 -9.69 10.50 14.52
CA PRO A 75 -9.03 11.79 14.71
C PRO A 75 -7.59 11.70 15.23
N PHE A 76 -7.30 10.72 16.10
CA PHE A 76 -5.94 10.53 16.63
C PHE A 76 -4.94 10.09 15.56
N ARG A 77 -5.36 9.34 14.53
CA ARG A 77 -4.52 8.97 13.38
C ARG A 77 -4.13 10.20 12.58
N LEU A 78 -5.08 11.09 12.32
CA LEU A 78 -4.81 12.34 11.62
C LEU A 78 -3.80 13.21 12.39
N SER A 79 -3.88 13.24 13.72
CA SER A 79 -2.88 13.92 14.55
C SER A 79 -1.49 13.29 14.43
N GLU A 80 -1.38 11.96 14.46
CA GLU A 80 -0.12 11.23 14.24
C GLU A 80 0.46 11.52 12.83
N ALA A 81 -0.39 11.53 11.80
CA ALA A 81 0.01 11.80 10.42
C ALA A 81 0.55 13.23 10.23
N ARG A 82 -0.12 14.23 10.84
CA ARG A 82 0.37 15.62 10.88
C ARG A 82 1.71 15.73 11.59
N GLN A 83 1.87 15.05 12.73
CA GLN A 83 3.14 15.07 13.46
C GLN A 83 4.28 14.45 12.63
N ARG A 84 4.03 13.31 11.98
CA ARG A 84 5.03 12.64 11.13
C ARG A 84 5.46 13.52 9.95
N THR A 85 4.51 14.11 9.24
CA THR A 85 4.81 14.94 8.06
C THR A 85 5.59 16.21 8.44
N LEU A 86 5.33 16.78 9.62
CA LEU A 86 6.15 17.84 10.20
C LEU A 86 7.58 17.37 10.48
N GLN A 87 7.74 16.23 11.16
CA GLN A 87 9.07 15.66 11.48
C GLN A 87 9.92 15.37 10.23
N HIS A 88 9.28 15.08 9.11
CA HIS A 88 9.94 14.80 7.84
C HIS A 88 9.99 15.98 6.86
N ASN A 89 9.62 17.19 7.30
CA ASN A 89 9.65 18.43 6.52
C ASN A 89 8.84 18.39 5.22
N VAL A 90 7.67 17.75 5.25
CA VAL A 90 6.75 17.66 4.09
C VAL A 90 5.33 18.12 4.40
N ALA A 91 5.11 18.74 5.56
CA ALA A 91 3.78 19.21 5.99
C ALA A 91 3.13 20.22 5.01
N ASN A 92 3.93 20.97 4.25
CA ASN A 92 3.45 21.91 3.22
C ASN A 92 2.91 21.21 1.96
N ALA A 93 3.19 19.92 1.79
CA ALA A 93 2.74 19.10 0.66
C ALA A 93 1.68 18.07 1.08
N THR A 94 1.20 18.12 2.32
CA THR A 94 0.22 17.17 2.85
C THR A 94 -0.93 17.86 3.57
N ASP A 95 -2.14 17.34 3.39
CA ASP A 95 -3.32 17.73 4.16
C ASP A 95 -4.04 16.48 4.68
N PHE A 96 -4.70 16.59 5.83
CA PHE A 96 -5.32 15.46 6.52
C PHE A 96 -6.72 15.80 7.00
N LEU A 97 -7.72 15.00 6.61
CA LEU A 97 -9.14 15.26 6.85
C LEU A 97 -9.84 14.07 7.52
N LEU A 98 -10.79 14.36 8.42
CA LEU A 98 -11.68 13.36 8.98
C LEU A 98 -12.81 13.11 7.97
N MET A 99 -12.81 11.95 7.32
CA MET A 99 -13.73 11.67 6.21
C MET A 99 -13.91 10.16 6.01
N ASP A 100 -15.12 9.77 5.63
CA ASP A 100 -15.43 8.40 5.20
C ASP A 100 -15.04 8.21 3.72
N ALA A 101 -14.39 7.10 3.41
CA ALA A 101 -13.98 6.78 2.04
C ALA A 101 -15.17 6.42 1.12
N THR A 102 -16.32 6.07 1.70
CA THR A 102 -17.57 5.77 0.98
C THR A 102 -18.41 7.00 0.65
N GLU A 103 -18.05 8.18 1.19
CA GLU A 103 -18.73 9.46 0.97
C GLU A 103 -17.70 10.60 0.88
N LEU A 104 -17.04 10.73 -0.28
CA LEU A 104 -15.94 11.67 -0.45
C LEU A 104 -16.45 13.08 -0.75
N ALA A 105 -16.19 14.03 0.15
CA ALA A 105 -16.55 15.44 -0.02
C ALA A 105 -15.60 16.20 -0.97
N PHE A 106 -15.17 15.57 -2.06
CA PHE A 106 -14.34 16.16 -3.11
C PHE A 106 -15.11 16.28 -4.43
N PRO A 107 -14.80 17.29 -5.27
CA PRO A 107 -15.35 17.36 -6.62
C PRO A 107 -14.91 16.18 -7.49
N ASP A 108 -15.68 15.91 -8.53
CA ASP A 108 -15.33 14.94 -9.56
C ASP A 108 -13.98 15.31 -10.21
N ASN A 109 -13.22 14.30 -10.63
CA ASN A 109 -11.98 14.49 -11.39
C ASN A 109 -10.92 15.39 -10.68
N THR A 110 -10.79 15.25 -9.36
CA THR A 110 -9.87 16.04 -8.53
C THR A 110 -8.47 15.44 -8.45
N PHE A 111 -8.35 14.12 -8.29
CA PHE A 111 -7.08 13.47 -7.98
C PHE A 111 -6.47 12.78 -9.21
N ASP A 112 -5.15 12.84 -9.32
CA ASP A 112 -4.40 12.10 -10.34
C ASP A 112 -4.24 10.63 -9.94
N ILE A 113 -4.04 10.38 -8.64
CA ILE A 113 -3.88 9.04 -8.07
C ILE A 113 -4.69 8.91 -6.79
N ILE A 114 -5.30 7.76 -6.57
CA ILE A 114 -5.85 7.33 -5.28
C ILE A 114 -5.02 6.14 -4.79
N ILE A 115 -4.68 6.10 -3.52
CA ILE A 115 -4.00 4.96 -2.90
C ILE A 115 -4.69 4.57 -1.59
N SER A 116 -4.75 3.26 -1.32
CA SER A 116 -5.19 2.75 -0.03
C SER A 116 -4.44 1.49 0.37
N LYS A 117 -4.19 1.32 1.66
CA LYS A 117 -3.44 0.21 2.23
C LYS A 117 -4.17 -0.38 3.44
N SER A 118 -4.80 -1.54 3.26
CA SER A 118 -5.51 -2.30 4.31
C SER A 118 -6.67 -1.55 4.95
N VAL A 119 -7.47 -0.86 4.14
CA VAL A 119 -8.58 0.00 4.61
C VAL A 119 -9.90 -0.44 4.01
N LEU A 120 -9.92 -0.91 2.76
CA LEU A 120 -11.16 -1.25 2.09
C LEU A 120 -11.87 -2.43 2.77
N VAL A 121 -11.15 -3.26 3.53
CA VAL A 121 -11.74 -4.33 4.38
C VAL A 121 -12.74 -3.83 5.43
N PHE A 122 -12.77 -2.51 5.70
CA PHE A 122 -13.70 -1.83 6.60
C PHE A 122 -14.82 -1.07 5.89
N THR A 123 -14.88 -1.12 4.56
CA THR A 123 -15.77 -0.29 3.73
C THR A 123 -16.73 -1.14 2.90
N ASP A 124 -17.82 -0.53 2.43
CA ASP A 124 -18.56 -1.12 1.31
C ASP A 124 -17.74 -0.97 0.02
N HIS A 125 -17.38 -2.10 -0.57
CA HIS A 125 -16.51 -2.15 -1.75
C HIS A 125 -17.14 -1.47 -2.98
N ALA A 126 -18.46 -1.55 -3.15
CA ALA A 126 -19.12 -0.97 -4.30
C ALA A 126 -19.20 0.56 -4.17
N GLU A 127 -19.51 1.06 -2.98
CA GLU A 127 -19.57 2.50 -2.69
C GLU A 127 -18.18 3.15 -2.77
N VAL A 128 -17.18 2.59 -2.09
CA VAL A 128 -15.81 3.13 -2.13
C VAL A 128 -15.25 3.11 -3.55
N SER A 129 -15.51 2.05 -4.33
CA SER A 129 -15.06 1.96 -5.72
C SER A 129 -15.71 3.03 -6.60
N ARG A 130 -17.02 3.27 -6.43
CA ARG A 130 -17.75 4.32 -7.15
C ARG A 130 -17.23 5.72 -6.80
N GLU A 131 -17.05 6.02 -5.52
CA GLU A 131 -16.52 7.32 -5.08
C GLU A 131 -15.08 7.54 -5.55
N CYS A 132 -14.25 6.50 -5.48
CA CYS A 132 -12.90 6.55 -6.02
C CYS A 132 -12.91 6.86 -7.51
N ASN A 133 -13.74 6.16 -8.31
CA ASN A 133 -13.84 6.47 -9.73
C ASN A 133 -14.29 7.92 -9.95
N ARG A 134 -15.31 8.39 -9.24
CA ARG A 134 -15.85 9.75 -9.39
C ARG A 134 -14.79 10.83 -9.19
N VAL A 135 -14.06 10.79 -8.07
CA VAL A 135 -13.08 11.84 -7.73
C VAL A 135 -11.75 11.69 -8.48
N LEU A 136 -11.50 10.56 -9.14
CA LEU A 136 -10.32 10.35 -9.95
C LEU A 136 -10.44 11.08 -11.31
N LYS A 137 -9.38 11.74 -11.75
CA LYS A 137 -9.32 12.38 -13.09
C LYS A 137 -9.43 11.33 -14.21
N PRO A 138 -9.92 11.71 -15.41
CA PRO A 138 -9.79 10.84 -16.59
C PRO A 138 -8.32 10.48 -16.83
N GLY A 139 -8.01 9.19 -17.04
CA GLY A 139 -6.63 8.69 -17.14
C GLY A 139 -5.88 8.59 -15.81
N GLY A 140 -6.52 8.93 -14.69
CA GLY A 140 -5.99 8.71 -13.35
C GLY A 140 -5.99 7.23 -12.96
N LYS A 141 -5.31 6.90 -11.86
CA LYS A 141 -5.20 5.53 -11.34
C LYS A 141 -5.61 5.44 -9.87
N ALA A 142 -6.32 4.38 -9.51
CA ALA A 142 -6.55 3.99 -8.12
C ALA A 142 -5.74 2.73 -7.80
N ILE A 143 -5.03 2.72 -6.68
CA ILE A 143 -4.16 1.63 -6.24
C ILE A 143 -4.61 1.16 -4.86
N PHE A 144 -4.97 -0.11 -4.75
CA PHE A 144 -5.49 -0.68 -3.51
C PHE A 144 -4.63 -1.87 -3.08
N ILE A 145 -4.13 -1.85 -1.84
CA ILE A 145 -3.31 -2.93 -1.26
C ILE A 145 -4.11 -3.58 -0.15
N GLU A 146 -4.61 -4.79 -0.38
CA GLU A 146 -5.59 -5.40 0.51
C GLU A 146 -5.24 -6.81 0.96
N ASN A 147 -5.75 -7.12 2.15
CA ASN A 147 -5.54 -8.38 2.82
C ASN A 147 -6.51 -9.46 2.29
N MET A 148 -5.95 -10.50 1.71
CA MET A 148 -6.68 -11.64 1.18
C MET A 148 -7.17 -12.58 2.30
N ARG A 149 -8.27 -13.27 2.03
CA ARG A 149 -9.00 -14.10 3.00
C ARG A 149 -8.39 -15.49 3.23
N TYR A 150 -7.82 -16.10 2.20
CA TYR A 150 -7.67 -17.56 2.14
C TYR A 150 -6.27 -18.11 2.43
N HIS A 151 -5.27 -17.27 2.69
CA HIS A 151 -3.95 -17.76 3.06
C HIS A 151 -4.04 -18.66 4.31
N PRO A 152 -3.63 -19.96 4.26
CA PRO A 152 -3.92 -20.93 5.34
C PRO A 152 -3.38 -20.53 6.72
N VAL A 153 -2.11 -20.10 6.78
CA VAL A 153 -1.46 -19.68 8.03
C VAL A 153 -2.12 -18.43 8.61
N VAL A 154 -2.35 -17.41 7.77
CA VAL A 154 -3.00 -16.16 8.20
C VAL A 154 -4.44 -16.40 8.62
N TRP A 155 -5.19 -17.22 7.88
CA TRP A 155 -6.55 -17.61 8.24
C TRP A 155 -6.58 -18.28 9.62
N LEU A 156 -5.69 -19.24 9.87
CA LEU A 156 -5.61 -19.92 11.17
C LEU A 156 -5.23 -18.93 12.29
N TYR A 157 -4.24 -18.06 12.03
CA TYR A 157 -3.85 -17.01 12.96
C TYR A 157 -5.01 -16.08 13.30
N ARG A 158 -5.74 -15.59 12.29
CA ARG A 158 -6.94 -14.74 12.46
C ARG A 158 -8.00 -15.46 13.28
N LYS A 159 -8.25 -16.74 13.01
CA LYS A 159 -9.25 -17.55 13.72
C LYS A 159 -8.91 -17.75 15.21
N LEU A 160 -7.61 -17.89 15.54
CA LEU A 160 -7.16 -18.18 16.90
C LEU A 160 -6.94 -16.92 17.75
N PHE A 161 -6.47 -15.83 17.15
CA PHE A 161 -5.94 -14.68 17.91
C PHE A 161 -6.67 -13.36 17.67
N LEU A 162 -7.40 -13.21 16.57
CA LEU A 162 -8.19 -12.02 16.34
C LEU A 162 -9.64 -12.31 16.72
N LYS A 163 -10.26 -11.40 17.49
CA LYS A 163 -11.71 -11.39 17.59
C LYS A 163 -12.23 -11.16 16.17
N TYR A 164 -12.77 -12.22 15.57
CA TYR A 164 -13.33 -12.16 14.23
C TYR A 164 -14.53 -11.22 14.30
N SER A 165 -14.33 -9.93 13.98
CA SER A 165 -15.45 -9.01 13.79
C SER A 165 -16.16 -9.42 12.51
N ARG A 166 -17.49 -9.54 12.57
CA ARG A 166 -18.32 -9.79 11.38
C ARG A 166 -18.23 -8.63 10.37
N GLU A 167 -17.75 -7.48 10.79
CA GLU A 167 -17.60 -6.26 10.00
C GLU A 167 -16.31 -6.22 9.17
N LEU A 168 -15.32 -7.07 9.50
CA LEU A 168 -14.07 -7.17 8.74
C LEU A 168 -14.23 -8.09 7.52
N ARG A 169 -14.27 -7.51 6.33
CA ARG A 169 -14.40 -8.25 5.07
C ARG A 169 -13.05 -8.36 4.35
N TYR A 170 -12.27 -9.37 4.70
CA TYR A 170 -11.06 -9.70 3.94
C TYR A 170 -11.39 -10.08 2.49
N PHE A 171 -10.50 -9.69 1.57
CA PHE A 171 -10.74 -9.78 0.13
C PHE A 171 -10.69 -11.23 -0.37
N SER A 172 -11.64 -11.56 -1.23
CA SER A 172 -11.58 -12.66 -2.18
C SER A 172 -11.24 -12.15 -3.58
N LEU A 173 -10.91 -13.06 -4.51
CA LEU A 173 -10.78 -12.69 -5.93
C LEU A 173 -12.08 -12.13 -6.53
N ALA A 174 -13.24 -12.49 -5.98
CA ALA A 174 -14.52 -11.92 -6.42
C ALA A 174 -14.67 -10.46 -5.97
N ASP A 175 -14.22 -10.12 -4.76
CA ASP A 175 -14.20 -8.74 -4.27
C ASP A 175 -13.26 -7.86 -5.12
N ILE A 176 -12.09 -8.38 -5.49
CA ILE A 176 -11.15 -7.69 -6.40
C ILE A 176 -11.83 -7.37 -7.74
N ARG A 177 -12.52 -8.37 -8.34
CA ARG A 177 -13.26 -8.16 -9.58
C ARG A 177 -14.36 -7.12 -9.43
N ALA A 178 -15.13 -7.18 -8.35
CA ALA A 178 -16.20 -6.22 -8.07
C ALA A 178 -15.68 -4.79 -7.92
N ILE A 179 -14.51 -4.58 -7.28
CA ILE A 179 -13.85 -3.27 -7.25
C ILE A 179 -13.55 -2.80 -8.68
N GLY A 180 -13.03 -3.69 -9.53
CA GLY A 180 -12.65 -3.39 -10.91
C GLY A 180 -13.79 -3.00 -11.83
N GLU A 181 -15.05 -3.37 -11.53
CA GLU A 181 -16.22 -3.11 -12.39
C GLU A 181 -16.50 -1.61 -12.61
N ASN A 182 -16.14 -0.74 -11.65
CA ASN A 182 -16.29 0.71 -11.82
C ASN A 182 -15.13 1.36 -12.59
N PHE A 183 -14.12 0.61 -13.01
CA PHE A 183 -12.95 1.13 -13.70
C PHE A 183 -12.87 0.57 -15.12
N ARG A 184 -12.21 1.32 -16.02
CA ARG A 184 -12.04 0.91 -17.41
C ARG A 184 -11.16 -0.32 -17.53
N GLU A 185 -10.14 -0.39 -16.69
CA GLU A 185 -9.17 -1.48 -16.65
C GLU A 185 -8.74 -1.73 -15.21
N MET A 186 -8.55 -2.99 -14.84
CA MET A 186 -8.02 -3.37 -13.55
C MET A 186 -7.04 -4.53 -13.71
N GLU A 187 -5.83 -4.31 -13.20
CA GLU A 187 -4.80 -5.34 -13.03
C GLU A 187 -4.61 -5.61 -11.54
N HIS A 188 -4.33 -6.85 -11.16
CA HIS A 188 -3.99 -7.18 -9.79
C HIS A 188 -2.81 -8.15 -9.73
N ARG A 189 -2.04 -8.07 -8.64
CA ARG A 189 -0.94 -8.99 -8.34
C ARG A 189 -1.00 -9.42 -6.90
N GLU A 190 -0.86 -10.72 -6.69
CA GLU A 190 -0.82 -11.34 -5.38
C GLU A 190 0.61 -11.49 -4.84
N PHE A 191 0.74 -11.39 -3.52
CA PHE A 191 2.01 -11.43 -2.78
C PHE A 191 1.90 -12.31 -1.53
N HIS A 192 3.05 -12.84 -1.12
CA HIS A 192 3.21 -13.64 0.09
C HIS A 192 2.42 -14.94 0.08
N LEU A 193 2.88 -15.91 -0.72
CA LEU A 193 2.46 -17.30 -0.61
C LEU A 193 3.33 -18.02 0.43
N MET A 194 4.61 -18.26 0.10
CA MET A 194 5.60 -18.81 1.01
C MET A 194 6.41 -17.71 1.67
N SER A 195 6.56 -16.55 1.03
CA SER A 195 7.36 -15.44 1.57
C SER A 195 6.80 -14.82 2.86
N LEU A 196 5.56 -15.15 3.25
CA LEU A 196 5.04 -14.92 4.59
C LEU A 196 5.95 -15.54 5.67
N GLY A 197 6.56 -16.69 5.39
CA GLY A 197 7.46 -17.39 6.30
C GLY A 197 8.67 -16.55 6.74
N ALA A 198 9.08 -15.55 5.95
CA ALA A 198 10.14 -14.63 6.37
C ALA A 198 9.79 -13.86 7.66
N LEU A 199 8.50 -13.63 7.94
CA LEU A 199 8.04 -12.98 9.18
C LEU A 199 8.42 -13.76 10.45
N PHE A 200 8.77 -15.05 10.34
CA PHE A 200 9.30 -15.84 11.44
C PHE A 200 10.50 -15.16 12.12
N TRP A 201 11.47 -14.72 11.31
CA TRP A 201 12.67 -14.04 11.82
C TRP A 201 12.28 -12.79 12.59
N LYS A 202 11.41 -11.97 12.03
CA LYS A 202 10.95 -10.75 12.68
C LYS A 202 10.22 -11.00 14.01
N ARG A 203 9.45 -12.08 14.12
CA ARG A 203 8.68 -12.40 15.33
C ARG A 203 9.52 -13.05 16.43
N PHE A 204 10.43 -13.94 16.06
CA PHE A 204 11.11 -14.81 17.03
C PHE A 204 12.61 -14.53 17.18
N ILE A 205 13.29 -14.09 16.10
CA ILE A 205 14.73 -13.85 16.09
C ILE A 205 15.04 -12.63 15.18
N PRO A 206 14.86 -11.39 15.68
CA PRO A 206 14.81 -10.19 14.85
C PRO A 206 16.18 -9.82 14.30
N ILE A 207 16.59 -10.49 13.21
CA ILE A 207 17.82 -10.24 12.46
C ILE A 207 17.42 -9.63 11.11
N PRO A 208 17.51 -8.29 10.94
CA PRO A 208 17.01 -7.60 9.74
C PRO A 208 17.62 -8.12 8.43
N VAL A 209 18.92 -8.41 8.43
CA VAL A 209 19.63 -8.92 7.24
C VAL A 209 19.08 -10.28 6.82
N LEU A 210 18.92 -11.19 7.78
CA LEU A 210 18.40 -12.54 7.52
C LEU A 210 16.94 -12.49 7.07
N TYR A 211 16.14 -11.61 7.69
CA TYR A 211 14.76 -11.38 7.27
C TYR A 211 14.67 -10.91 5.81
N ARG A 212 15.42 -9.86 5.43
CA ARG A 212 15.42 -9.34 4.06
C ARG A 212 15.93 -10.35 3.04
N TRP A 213 16.99 -11.08 3.37
CA TRP A 213 17.50 -12.16 2.52
C TRP A 213 16.47 -13.27 2.32
N THR A 214 15.86 -13.75 3.40
CA THR A 214 14.84 -14.80 3.35
C THR A 214 13.61 -14.33 2.58
N LEU A 215 13.17 -13.09 2.78
CA LEU A 215 12.05 -12.50 2.06
C LEU A 215 12.31 -12.47 0.55
N LYS A 216 13.51 -12.04 0.12
CA LYS A 216 13.91 -11.99 -1.28
C LYS A 216 13.97 -13.40 -1.90
N PHE A 217 14.58 -14.35 -1.19
CA PHE A 217 14.66 -15.74 -1.64
C PHE A 217 13.26 -16.36 -1.80
N LEU A 218 12.44 -16.30 -0.76
CA LEU A 218 11.09 -16.88 -0.79
C LEU A 218 10.16 -16.18 -1.78
N ARG A 219 10.35 -14.88 -2.04
CA ARG A 219 9.64 -14.19 -3.13
C ARG A 219 9.97 -14.78 -4.49
N THR A 220 11.24 -15.10 -4.74
CA THR A 220 11.65 -15.73 -6.00
C THR A 220 10.98 -17.10 -6.15
N VAL A 221 10.84 -17.83 -5.05
CA VAL A 221 10.09 -19.10 -5.00
C VAL A 221 8.61 -18.86 -5.25
N ASP A 222 7.99 -17.86 -4.63
CA ASP A 222 6.59 -17.49 -4.86
C ASP A 222 6.35 -17.20 -6.35
N ASP A 223 7.16 -16.33 -6.96
CA ASP A 223 7.05 -15.96 -8.38
C ASP A 223 7.19 -17.19 -9.30
N LEU A 224 8.08 -18.13 -8.97
CA LEU A 224 8.26 -19.38 -9.73
C LEU A 224 7.03 -20.30 -9.60
N ILE A 225 6.54 -20.51 -8.38
CA ILE A 225 5.38 -21.35 -8.10
C ILE A 225 4.15 -20.79 -8.82
N ILE A 226 3.90 -19.49 -8.69
CA ILE A 226 2.76 -18.80 -9.31
C ILE A 226 2.84 -18.88 -10.84
N ARG A 227 4.04 -18.76 -11.42
CA ARG A 227 4.23 -18.88 -12.87
C ARG A 227 3.81 -20.26 -13.40
N TYR A 228 4.11 -21.35 -12.68
CA TYR A 228 3.80 -22.70 -13.12
C TYR A 228 2.42 -23.21 -12.63
N ILE A 229 1.91 -22.66 -11.52
CA ILE A 229 0.63 -23.04 -10.91
C ILE A 229 -0.14 -21.77 -10.52
N PRO A 230 -0.71 -21.02 -11.50
CA PRO A 230 -1.34 -19.72 -11.25
C PRO A 230 -2.52 -19.75 -10.28
N MET A 231 -3.18 -20.90 -10.14
CA MET A 231 -4.29 -21.10 -9.20
C MET A 231 -3.87 -20.83 -7.74
N LEU A 232 -2.58 -20.97 -7.41
CA LEU A 232 -2.07 -20.73 -6.05
C LEU A 232 -2.08 -19.26 -5.63
N ASN A 233 -2.27 -18.31 -6.56
CA ASN A 233 -2.52 -16.90 -6.23
C ASN A 233 -3.68 -16.73 -5.26
N TYR A 234 -4.68 -17.61 -5.34
CA TYR A 234 -5.81 -17.64 -4.42
C TYR A 234 -5.41 -17.72 -2.94
N PHE A 235 -4.24 -18.31 -2.64
CA PHE A 235 -3.73 -18.52 -1.28
C PHE A 235 -2.70 -17.48 -0.84
N CYS A 236 -2.34 -16.52 -1.68
CA CYS A 236 -1.49 -15.41 -1.28
C CYS A 236 -2.18 -14.53 -0.22
N TRP A 237 -1.38 -13.84 0.60
CA TRP A 237 -1.91 -13.05 1.71
C TRP A 237 -2.31 -11.63 1.30
N ILE A 238 -1.59 -10.98 0.39
CA ILE A 238 -1.86 -9.59 0.01
C ILE A 238 -2.08 -9.52 -1.49
N SER A 239 -3.04 -8.70 -1.93
CA SER A 239 -3.19 -8.35 -3.33
C SER A 239 -3.03 -6.84 -3.50
N ALA A 240 -2.32 -6.44 -4.56
CA ALA A 240 -2.24 -5.06 -5.00
C ALA A 240 -3.01 -4.93 -6.32
N MET A 241 -4.02 -4.08 -6.33
CA MET A 241 -4.86 -3.76 -7.47
C MET A 241 -4.45 -2.40 -8.05
N ILE A 242 -4.42 -2.30 -9.37
CA ILE A 242 -4.19 -1.06 -10.12
C ILE A 242 -5.37 -0.89 -11.06
N CYS A 243 -6.22 0.09 -10.75
CA CYS A 243 -7.43 0.38 -11.49
C CYS A 243 -7.26 1.69 -12.26
N ARG A 244 -7.62 1.72 -13.55
CA ARG A 244 -7.49 2.91 -14.42
C ARG A 244 -8.86 3.44 -14.81
N LYS A 245 -9.04 4.77 -14.76
CA LYS A 245 -10.25 5.45 -15.23
C LYS A 245 -10.15 5.79 -16.71
#